data_AF-A0A7W1EFU7-F1
#
_entry.id   AF-A0A7W1EFU7-F1
#
_cell.length_a   1.000
_cell.length_b   1.000
_cell.length_c   1.000
_cell.angle_alpha   90.00
_cell.angle_beta   90.00
_cell.angle_gamma   90.00
#
_symmetry.space_group_name_H-M   'P 1'
#
loop_
_entity.id
_entity.type
_entity.pdbx_description
1 polymer ?
#
loop_
_entity_poly.entity_id
_entity_poly.type
_entity_poly.pdbx_seq_one_letter_code
_entity_poly.pdbx_strand_id
1 'polypeptide(L)'
;MTSLNIIFFISFGLTDAIDIFLVAIILYIAYNLVKGTSAINIFIGLALIYLAYIFIKAFELKLLSAILGKFVNVGVIVIMIVFQQEIRKFLLYIGSNDFIKNIKWKNVFKLNFSSSVANEIFLDVEEVATACANMSLSKTGALIIIERKTDLKFFINTGDSIDSALSARMLENIFYKNSPLHDGAVIIKGNRIVAARCVLPVTEKENFPAHYGMRHRAAVGITENTDALAISVSEQTGAISLTYGGEINAQLSKEKLKFMLEKNLKLL
;
A
#
# COMPACT_ATOMS: atom_id res chain seq x y z
N MET A 1 -10.66 60.60 1.43
CA MET A 1 -9.50 60.03 2.14
C MET A 1 -10.01 59.07 3.21
N THR A 2 -10.19 57.81 2.86
CA THR A 2 -10.52 56.74 3.82
C THR A 2 -9.71 55.53 3.39
N SER A 3 -8.58 55.35 4.06
CA SER A 3 -7.60 54.31 3.82
C SER A 3 -8.15 52.93 4.15
N LEU A 4 -8.06 52.05 3.16
CA LEU A 4 -8.28 50.61 3.19
C LEU A 4 -7.21 49.94 4.08
N ASN A 5 -7.46 49.80 5.39
CA ASN A 5 -6.54 49.14 6.34
C ASN A 5 -7.23 47.97 7.05
N ILE A 6 -7.56 46.91 6.32
CA ILE A 6 -8.10 45.65 6.90
C ILE A 6 -7.09 44.49 6.75
N ILE A 7 -5.94 44.69 6.08
CA ILE A 7 -5.02 43.61 5.69
C ILE A 7 -3.77 43.48 6.61
N PHE A 8 -3.59 44.36 7.61
CA PHE A 8 -2.35 44.44 8.41
C PHE A 8 -2.51 43.96 9.87
N PHE A 9 -3.14 42.80 10.12
CA PHE A 9 -3.32 42.27 11.49
C PHE A 9 -2.75 40.87 11.75
N ILE A 10 -1.99 40.28 10.83
CA ILE A 10 -1.24 39.04 11.11
C ILE A 10 0.24 39.42 11.20
N SER A 11 0.72 39.67 12.41
CA SER A 11 2.15 39.79 12.69
C SER A 11 2.77 38.40 12.58
N PHE A 12 3.10 37.99 11.34
CA PHE A 12 3.69 36.69 11.05
C PHE A 12 5.10 36.62 11.64
N GLY A 13 5.24 35.90 12.75
CA GLY A 13 6.50 35.68 13.45
C GLY A 13 7.28 34.48 12.91
N LEU A 14 8.57 34.42 13.26
CA LEU A 14 9.40 33.23 13.00
C LEU A 14 8.82 31.97 13.67
N THR A 15 8.18 32.14 14.83
CA THR A 15 7.47 31.07 15.54
C THR A 15 6.29 30.53 14.75
N ASP A 16 5.52 31.40 14.10
CA ASP A 16 4.37 31.00 13.26
C ASP A 16 4.86 30.26 12.01
N ALA A 17 5.98 30.71 11.43
CA ALA A 17 6.62 30.04 10.31
C ALA A 17 7.07 28.61 10.67
N ILE A 18 7.71 28.45 11.84
CA ILE A 18 8.15 27.14 12.34
C ILE A 18 6.95 26.25 12.64
N ASP A 19 5.91 26.79 13.30
CA ASP A 19 4.71 26.04 13.64
C ASP A 19 3.98 25.54 12.39
N ILE A 20 3.72 26.43 11.42
CA ILE A 20 3.11 26.07 10.13
C ILE A 20 3.95 25.04 9.38
N PHE A 21 5.28 25.17 9.39
CA PHE A 21 6.17 24.20 8.76
C PHE A 21 6.09 22.82 9.44
N LEU A 22 6.05 22.80 10.77
CA LEU A 22 5.96 21.56 11.54
C LEU A 22 4.58 20.88 11.34
N VAL A 23 3.50 21.65 11.39
CA VAL A 23 2.15 21.20 11.06
C VAL A 23 2.09 20.67 9.62
N ALA A 24 2.72 21.34 8.65
CA ALA A 24 2.77 20.88 7.27
C ALA A 24 3.49 19.54 7.13
N ILE A 25 4.61 19.32 7.84
CA ILE A 25 5.30 18.02 7.87
C ILE A 25 4.40 16.94 8.48
N ILE A 26 3.74 17.22 9.61
CA ILE A 26 2.84 16.26 10.26
C ILE A 26 1.69 15.89 9.33
N LEU A 27 1.05 16.88 8.70
CA LEU A 27 -0.04 16.67 7.75
C LEU A 27 0.44 15.89 6.52
N TYR A 28 1.64 16.15 6.02
CA TYR A 28 2.22 15.41 4.91
C TYR A 28 2.45 13.93 5.25
N ILE A 29 3.00 13.65 6.43
CA ILE A 29 3.18 12.27 6.92
C ILE A 29 1.82 11.57 7.10
N ALA A 30 0.85 12.26 7.72
CA ALA A 30 -0.50 11.73 7.91
C ALA A 30 -1.19 11.43 6.57
N TYR A 31 -1.07 12.32 5.59
CA TYR A 31 -1.59 12.10 4.24
C TYR A 31 -0.96 10.86 3.60
N ASN A 32 0.37 10.70 3.66
CA ASN A 32 1.04 9.56 3.05
C ASN A 32 0.69 8.22 3.72
N LEU A 33 0.35 8.23 5.01
CA LEU A 33 -0.11 7.05 5.75
C LEU A 33 -1.52 6.60 5.36
N VAL A 34 -2.40 7.56 5.08
CA VAL A 34 -3.82 7.29 4.78
C VAL A 34 -4.04 7.08 3.26
N LYS A 35 -3.18 7.65 2.41
CA LYS A 35 -3.29 7.57 0.95
C LYS A 35 -3.25 6.11 0.46
N GLY A 36 -4.22 5.76 -0.38
CA GLY A 36 -4.32 4.41 -0.97
C GLY A 36 -5.00 3.38 -0.05
N THR A 37 -5.36 3.75 1.17
CA THR A 37 -6.16 2.89 2.07
C THR A 37 -7.65 3.20 1.92
N SER A 38 -8.50 2.26 2.33
CA SER A 38 -9.96 2.47 2.42
C SER A 38 -10.35 3.64 3.33
N ALA A 39 -9.47 4.09 4.23
CA ALA A 39 -9.73 5.20 5.13
C ALA A 39 -9.97 6.53 4.39
N ILE A 40 -9.41 6.74 3.19
CA ILE A 40 -9.69 7.95 2.39
C ILE A 40 -11.17 8.00 1.97
N ASN A 41 -11.73 6.85 1.56
CA ASN A 41 -13.12 6.74 1.13
C ASN A 41 -14.07 6.90 2.32
N ILE A 42 -13.71 6.34 3.48
CA ILE A 42 -14.45 6.50 4.73
C ILE A 42 -14.47 7.98 5.15
N PHE A 43 -13.33 8.67 5.08
CA PHE A 43 -13.24 10.09 5.41
C PHE A 43 -14.14 10.95 4.51
N ILE A 44 -14.13 10.69 3.19
CA ILE A 44 -15.03 11.34 2.23
C ILE A 44 -16.50 11.08 2.59
N GLY A 45 -16.85 9.83 2.92
CA GLY A 45 -18.21 9.46 3.33
C GLY A 45 -18.67 10.18 4.59
N LEU A 46 -17.82 10.23 5.63
CA LEU A 46 -18.10 10.96 6.87
C LEU A 46 -18.22 12.47 6.63
N ALA A 47 -17.34 13.04 5.81
CA ALA A 47 -17.39 14.46 5.44
C ALA A 47 -18.68 14.80 4.69
N LEU A 48 -19.14 13.94 3.78
CA LEU A 48 -20.43 14.09 3.10
C LEU A 48 -21.62 14.06 4.05
N ILE A 49 -21.63 13.11 5.01
CA ILE A 49 -22.68 13.04 6.04
C ILE A 49 -22.68 14.31 6.90
N TYR A 50 -21.50 14.80 7.30
CA TYR A 50 -21.38 16.02 8.09
C TYR A 50 -21.82 17.27 7.31
N LEU A 51 -21.45 17.37 6.02
CA LEU A 51 -21.94 18.42 5.13
C LEU A 51 -23.46 18.37 4.99
N ALA A 52 -24.04 17.19 4.79
CA ALA A 52 -25.48 17.01 4.73
C ALA A 52 -26.16 17.48 6.03
N TYR A 53 -25.58 17.17 7.19
CA TYR A 53 -26.06 17.68 8.48
C TYR A 53 -26.04 19.22 8.54
N ILE A 54 -24.97 19.88 8.07
CA ILE A 54 -24.90 21.35 7.99
C ILE A 54 -26.00 21.90 7.09
N PHE A 55 -26.19 21.33 5.90
CA PHE A 55 -27.26 21.74 4.98
C PHE A 55 -28.65 21.59 5.62
N ILE A 56 -28.95 20.42 6.18
CA ILE A 56 -30.23 20.13 6.85
C ILE A 56 -30.50 21.12 8.00
N LYS A 57 -29.47 21.47 8.76
CA LYS A 57 -29.55 22.47 9.84
C LYS A 57 -29.78 23.88 9.28
N ALA A 58 -29.16 24.24 8.17
CA ALA A 58 -29.36 25.53 7.50
C ALA A 58 -30.78 25.70 6.93
N PHE A 59 -31.41 24.61 6.46
CA PHE A 59 -32.82 24.59 6.04
C PHE A 59 -33.83 24.48 7.19
N GLU A 60 -33.37 24.56 8.45
CA GLU A 60 -34.20 24.47 9.66
C GLU A 60 -35.10 23.21 9.77
N LEU A 61 -34.68 22.10 9.16
CA LEU A 61 -35.42 20.84 9.23
C LEU A 61 -35.28 20.22 10.62
N LYS A 62 -36.12 20.65 11.56
CA LYS A 62 -36.01 20.36 13.01
C LYS A 62 -35.92 18.87 13.35
N LEU A 63 -36.76 18.06 12.72
CA LEU A 63 -36.83 16.62 13.02
C LEU A 63 -35.59 15.89 12.48
N LEU A 64 -35.21 16.19 11.24
CA LEU A 64 -34.06 15.58 10.58
C LEU A 64 -32.73 16.02 11.21
N SER A 65 -32.59 17.31 11.55
CA SER A 65 -31.43 17.83 12.27
C SER A 65 -31.30 17.26 13.68
N ALA A 66 -32.41 17.01 14.39
CA ALA A 66 -32.38 16.36 15.69
C ALA A 66 -31.90 14.90 15.60
N ILE A 67 -32.38 14.14 14.62
CA ILE A 67 -31.96 12.75 14.39
C ILE A 67 -30.48 12.69 13.97
N LEU A 68 -30.10 13.40 12.90
CA LEU A 68 -28.71 13.40 12.42
C LEU A 68 -27.74 13.96 13.46
N GLY A 69 -28.15 14.96 14.25
CA GLY A 69 -27.33 15.51 15.32
C GLY A 69 -26.95 14.48 16.38
N LYS A 70 -27.84 13.52 16.70
CA LYS A 70 -27.51 12.41 17.59
C LYS A 70 -26.45 11.48 16.97
N PHE A 71 -26.57 11.16 15.69
CA PHE A 71 -25.56 10.38 14.97
C PHE A 71 -24.20 11.07 14.92
N VAL A 72 -24.18 12.39 14.62
CA VAL A 72 -22.94 13.18 14.59
C VAL A 72 -22.27 13.24 15.97
N ASN A 73 -23.06 13.36 17.05
CA ASN A 73 -22.51 13.35 18.41
C ASN A 73 -21.82 12.03 18.78
N VAL A 74 -22.35 10.88 18.33
CA VAL A 74 -21.70 9.57 18.51
C VAL A 74 -20.60 9.34 17.47
N GLY A 75 -20.52 10.20 16.43
CA GLY A 75 -19.59 10.09 15.32
C GLY A 75 -18.12 10.01 15.72
N VAL A 76 -17.71 10.66 16.82
CA VAL A 76 -16.33 10.58 17.33
C VAL A 76 -15.96 9.14 17.72
N ILE A 77 -16.88 8.41 18.35
CA ILE A 77 -16.66 7.00 18.73
C ILE A 77 -16.57 6.13 17.48
N VAL A 78 -17.46 6.34 16.51
CA VAL A 78 -17.44 5.61 15.23
C VAL A 78 -16.12 5.85 14.49
N ILE A 79 -15.67 7.10 14.43
CA ILE A 79 -14.37 7.47 13.85
C ILE A 79 -13.24 6.72 14.57
N MET A 80 -13.21 6.73 15.91
CA MET A 80 -12.16 6.02 16.66
C MET A 80 -12.13 4.52 16.34
N ILE A 81 -13.28 3.85 16.28
CA ILE A 81 -13.38 2.42 15.97
C ILE A 81 -12.89 2.13 14.54
N VAL A 82 -13.34 2.94 13.58
CA VAL A 82 -13.01 2.74 12.17
C VAL A 82 -11.52 3.00 11.91
N PHE A 83 -10.94 4.04 12.52
CA PHE A 83 -9.52 4.39 12.39
C PHE A 83 -8.60 3.58 13.32
N GLN A 84 -9.13 2.61 14.07
CA GLN A 84 -8.35 1.83 15.03
C GLN A 84 -7.15 1.13 14.36
N GLN A 85 -7.33 0.60 13.15
CA GLN A 85 -6.28 -0.14 12.44
C GLN A 85 -5.17 0.81 11.95
N GLU A 86 -5.52 2.00 11.50
CA GLU A 86 -4.62 3.04 11.03
C GLU A 86 -3.78 3.57 12.20
N ILE A 87 -4.40 3.86 13.34
CA ILE A 87 -3.69 4.27 14.57
C ILE A 87 -2.69 3.19 14.97
N ARG A 88 -3.08 1.92 14.94
CA ARG A 88 -2.17 0.80 15.24
C ARG A 88 -1.00 0.75 14.27
N LYS A 89 -1.25 0.84 12.96
CA LYS A 89 -0.20 0.85 11.92
C LYS A 89 0.76 2.02 12.10
N PHE A 90 0.24 3.21 12.41
CA PHE A 90 1.04 4.41 12.68
C PHE A 90 1.96 4.24 13.88
N LEU A 91 1.43 3.73 15.00
CA LEU A 91 2.23 3.49 16.20
C LEU A 91 3.32 2.44 15.97
N LEU A 92 3.00 1.38 15.23
CA LEU A 92 3.99 0.37 14.83
C LEU A 92 5.06 0.96 13.89
N TYR A 93 4.67 1.85 12.99
CA TYR A 93 5.61 2.54 12.11
C TYR A 93 6.60 3.40 12.91
N ILE A 94 6.10 4.20 13.86
CA ILE A 94 6.95 5.04 14.74
C ILE A 94 7.83 4.19 15.66
N GLY A 95 7.27 3.11 16.22
CA GLY A 95 7.98 2.21 17.12
C GLY A 95 8.96 1.26 16.42
N SER A 96 8.89 1.14 15.09
CA SER A 96 9.81 0.31 14.32
C SER A 96 11.21 0.94 14.31
N ASN A 97 12.24 0.12 14.51
CA ASN A 97 13.64 0.53 14.48
C ASN A 97 14.04 1.19 13.14
N ASP A 98 13.26 0.95 12.08
CA ASP A 98 13.42 1.56 10.76
C ASP A 98 13.03 3.03 10.70
N PHE A 99 12.11 3.54 11.52
CA PHE A 99 11.82 5.00 11.56
C PHE A 99 13.05 5.75 12.06
N ILE A 100 13.65 5.29 13.15
CA ILE A 100 14.87 5.87 13.72
C ILE A 100 16.08 5.69 12.77
N LYS A 101 16.18 4.54 12.09
CA LYS A 101 17.29 4.23 11.16
C LYS A 101 17.15 4.90 9.78
N ASN A 102 15.93 5.21 9.31
CA ASN A 102 15.66 6.00 8.11
C ASN A 102 15.56 7.51 8.36
N ILE A 103 15.56 7.97 9.61
CA ILE A 103 15.97 9.35 9.94
C ILE A 103 17.50 9.43 9.79
N LYS A 104 17.98 9.13 8.57
CA LYS A 104 19.30 9.51 8.11
C LYS A 104 19.24 11.01 7.85
N TRP A 105 19.43 11.83 8.90
CA TRP A 105 19.70 13.26 8.76
C TRP A 105 20.82 13.58 7.74
N LYS A 106 21.65 12.58 7.41
CA LYS A 106 22.66 12.66 6.33
C LYS A 106 22.09 12.83 4.91
N ASN A 107 20.83 12.49 4.65
CA ASN A 107 20.21 12.72 3.33
C ASN A 107 19.44 14.04 3.24
N VAL A 108 19.08 14.67 4.36
CA VAL A 108 18.39 15.96 4.36
C VAL A 108 19.33 17.10 3.95
N PHE A 109 20.63 16.96 4.21
CA PHE A 109 21.68 17.89 3.76
C PHE A 109 22.27 17.58 2.38
N LYS A 110 21.86 16.47 1.73
CA LYS A 110 22.12 16.26 0.30
C LYS A 110 20.88 16.68 -0.47
N LEU A 111 20.77 17.98 -0.70
CA LEU A 111 19.99 18.57 -1.80
C LEU A 111 20.56 18.08 -3.14
N ASN A 112 20.45 16.79 -3.41
CA ASN A 112 20.50 16.29 -4.77
C ASN A 112 19.11 16.53 -5.33
N PHE A 113 19.00 17.70 -5.96
CA PHE A 113 17.99 18.07 -6.93
C PHE A 113 18.09 17.12 -8.13
N SER A 114 17.76 15.85 -7.91
CA SER A 114 17.48 14.92 -9.00
C SER A 114 15.99 14.99 -9.19
N SER A 115 15.62 15.86 -10.12
CA SER A 115 14.44 15.78 -10.97
C SER A 115 13.61 14.51 -10.77
N SER A 116 12.32 14.69 -10.52
CA SER A 116 11.24 13.78 -10.88
C SER A 116 11.34 13.40 -12.36
N VAL A 117 12.32 12.59 -12.71
CA VAL A 117 12.29 11.74 -13.89
C VAL A 117 11.32 10.65 -13.51
N ALA A 118 10.32 10.42 -14.36
CA ALA A 118 9.47 9.25 -14.28
C ALA A 118 10.38 8.02 -14.13
N ASN A 119 10.56 7.54 -12.90
CA ASN A 119 11.30 6.33 -12.65
C ASN A 119 10.41 5.22 -13.18
N GLU A 120 10.59 4.86 -14.45
CA GLU A 120 10.16 3.57 -14.96
C GLU A 120 10.61 2.54 -13.93
N ILE A 121 9.67 1.76 -13.40
CA ILE A 121 9.98 0.66 -12.50
C ILE A 121 10.82 -0.31 -13.33
N PHE A 122 12.15 -0.20 -13.20
CA PHE A 122 13.07 -1.13 -13.84
C PHE A 122 12.97 -2.45 -13.09
N LEU A 123 12.11 -3.34 -13.58
CA LEU A 123 11.99 -4.72 -13.16
C LEU A 123 12.49 -5.59 -14.32
N ASP A 124 13.43 -6.49 -14.05
CA ASP A 124 13.79 -7.52 -15.00
C ASP A 124 12.70 -8.59 -15.06
N VAL A 125 11.75 -8.37 -15.96
CA VAL A 125 10.58 -9.25 -16.15
C VAL A 125 11.02 -10.64 -16.63
N GLU A 126 12.14 -10.75 -17.35
CA GLU A 126 12.63 -12.04 -17.85
C GLU A 126 13.07 -12.96 -16.71
N GLU A 127 13.77 -12.42 -15.71
CA GLU A 127 14.20 -13.16 -14.53
C GLU A 127 12.98 -13.67 -13.72
N VAL A 128 11.96 -12.82 -13.52
CA VAL A 128 10.72 -13.22 -12.83
C VAL A 128 9.98 -14.30 -13.61
N ALA A 129 9.75 -14.08 -14.91
CA ALA A 129 9.01 -15.02 -15.75
C ALA A 129 9.73 -16.37 -15.88
N THR A 130 11.07 -16.36 -15.94
CA THR A 130 11.89 -17.57 -15.97
C THR A 130 11.79 -18.35 -14.66
N ALA A 131 11.90 -17.69 -13.51
CA ALA A 131 11.70 -18.35 -12.21
C ALA A 131 10.31 -18.98 -12.10
N CYS A 132 9.27 -18.25 -12.48
CA CYS A 132 7.89 -18.76 -12.45
C CYS A 132 7.70 -19.97 -13.37
N ALA A 133 8.30 -19.96 -14.57
CA ALA A 133 8.26 -21.08 -15.50
C ALA A 133 8.99 -22.31 -14.94
N ASN A 134 10.17 -22.13 -14.36
CA ASN A 134 10.95 -23.23 -13.75
C ASN A 134 10.20 -23.83 -12.55
N MET A 135 9.67 -22.99 -11.66
CA MET A 135 8.85 -23.43 -10.52
C MET A 135 7.52 -24.07 -10.94
N SER A 136 6.95 -23.64 -12.07
CA SER A 136 5.76 -24.26 -12.66
C SER A 136 6.04 -25.72 -13.06
N LEU A 137 7.16 -25.96 -13.75
CA LEU A 137 7.58 -27.31 -14.16
C LEU A 137 7.81 -28.23 -12.96
N SER A 138 8.44 -27.74 -11.90
CA SER A 138 8.69 -28.52 -10.68
C SER A 138 7.51 -28.54 -9.70
N LYS A 139 6.40 -27.86 -10.01
CA LYS A 139 5.25 -27.65 -9.11
C LYS A 139 5.68 -27.14 -7.74
N THR A 140 6.59 -26.17 -7.75
CA THR A 140 7.02 -25.44 -6.56
C THR A 140 6.09 -24.26 -6.35
N GLY A 141 5.44 -24.21 -5.18
CA GLY A 141 4.54 -23.12 -4.83
C GLY A 141 5.31 -21.82 -4.62
N ALA A 142 4.85 -20.73 -5.23
CA ALA A 142 5.48 -19.43 -5.11
C ALA A 142 4.45 -18.30 -5.00
N LEU A 143 4.82 -17.24 -4.30
CA LEU A 143 4.04 -16.01 -4.17
C LEU A 143 4.96 -14.79 -4.19
N ILE A 144 4.98 -14.07 -5.32
CA ILE A 144 5.89 -12.96 -5.57
C ILE A 144 5.05 -11.68 -5.70
N ILE A 145 5.36 -10.67 -4.90
CA ILE A 145 4.69 -9.37 -4.91
C ILE A 145 5.64 -8.33 -5.47
N ILE A 146 5.18 -7.59 -6.47
CA ILE A 146 5.92 -6.48 -7.08
C ILE A 146 5.29 -5.18 -6.58
N GLU A 147 6.07 -4.41 -5.83
CA GLU A 147 5.71 -3.06 -5.38
C GLU A 147 5.58 -2.11 -6.58
N ARG A 148 4.53 -1.28 -6.56
CA ARG A 148 4.29 -0.23 -7.55
C ARG A 148 4.25 1.15 -6.88
N LYS A 149 3.12 1.86 -6.91
CA LYS A 149 3.00 3.20 -6.32
C LYS A 149 2.81 3.13 -4.81
N THR A 150 2.07 2.13 -4.33
CA THR A 150 1.83 1.94 -2.90
C THR A 150 3.04 1.31 -2.22
N ASP A 151 3.59 1.98 -1.22
CA ASP A 151 4.70 1.47 -0.42
C ASP A 151 4.26 0.25 0.41
N LEU A 152 4.93 -0.88 0.24
CA LEU A 152 4.60 -2.15 0.90
C LEU A 152 5.38 -2.36 2.20
N LYS A 153 6.03 -1.31 2.75
CA LYS A 153 6.86 -1.37 3.96
C LYS A 153 6.23 -2.14 5.12
N PHE A 154 4.93 -1.98 5.35
CA PHE A 154 4.23 -2.71 6.40
C PHE A 154 4.37 -4.23 6.24
N PHE A 155 4.20 -4.75 5.01
CA PHE A 155 4.32 -6.18 4.72
C PHE A 155 5.77 -6.64 4.68
N ILE A 156 6.67 -5.80 4.15
CA ILE A 156 8.12 -6.04 4.15
C ILE A 156 8.62 -6.30 5.57
N ASN A 157 8.16 -5.51 6.55
CA ASN A 157 8.60 -5.60 7.94
C ASN A 157 8.03 -6.82 8.70
N THR A 158 7.15 -7.62 8.09
CA THR A 158 6.67 -8.88 8.69
C THR A 158 7.53 -10.09 8.33
N GLY A 159 8.34 -9.99 7.26
CA GLY A 159 9.20 -11.05 6.77
C GLY A 159 10.67 -10.90 7.15
N ASP A 160 11.50 -11.75 6.57
CA ASP A 160 12.95 -11.72 6.71
C ASP A 160 13.55 -10.78 5.67
N SER A 161 14.39 -9.83 6.10
CA SER A 161 15.07 -8.89 5.20
C SER A 161 16.14 -9.62 4.39
N ILE A 162 16.07 -9.51 3.06
CA ILE A 162 16.99 -10.18 2.12
C ILE A 162 17.91 -9.16 1.45
N ASP A 163 17.34 -8.05 0.97
CA ASP A 163 18.01 -7.01 0.16
C ASP A 163 19.03 -7.56 -0.86
N SER A 164 18.55 -8.35 -1.82
CA SER A 164 19.38 -8.96 -2.85
C SER A 164 19.00 -8.50 -4.27
N ALA A 165 19.92 -8.70 -5.22
CA ALA A 165 19.63 -8.50 -6.63
C ALA A 165 18.60 -9.52 -7.13
N LEU A 166 17.69 -9.08 -8.01
CA LEU A 166 16.74 -9.96 -8.65
C LEU A 166 17.44 -10.91 -9.63
N SER A 167 17.22 -12.20 -9.45
CA SER A 167 17.57 -13.25 -10.42
C SER A 167 16.64 -14.43 -10.25
N ALA A 168 16.46 -15.21 -11.32
CA ALA A 168 15.58 -16.37 -11.34
C ALA A 168 16.04 -17.41 -10.33
N ARG A 169 17.35 -17.66 -10.28
CA ARG A 169 17.98 -18.58 -9.31
C ARG A 169 17.74 -18.16 -7.86
N MET A 170 17.77 -16.86 -7.55
CA MET A 170 17.48 -16.39 -6.20
C MET A 170 16.02 -16.63 -5.83
N LEU A 171 15.07 -16.33 -6.73
CA LEU A 171 13.66 -16.60 -6.51
C LEU A 171 13.39 -18.10 -6.31
N GLU A 172 13.95 -18.94 -7.18
CA GLU A 172 13.85 -20.41 -7.08
C GLU A 172 14.41 -20.92 -5.75
N ASN A 173 15.54 -20.38 -5.29
CA ASN A 173 16.15 -20.77 -4.02
C ASN A 173 15.32 -20.36 -2.81
N ILE A 174 14.69 -19.17 -2.85
CA ILE A 174 13.79 -18.73 -1.77
C ILE A 174 12.60 -19.69 -1.64
N PHE A 175 11.97 -20.07 -2.76
CA PHE A 175 10.80 -20.96 -2.76
C PHE A 175 11.13 -22.46 -2.73
N TYR A 176 12.40 -22.83 -2.59
CA TYR A 176 12.77 -24.24 -2.45
C TYR A 176 12.07 -24.86 -1.23
N LYS A 177 11.39 -25.99 -1.40
CA LYS A 177 10.46 -26.56 -0.39
C LYS A 177 11.05 -26.79 1.01
N ASN A 178 12.37 -26.96 1.11
CA ASN A 178 13.04 -27.19 2.41
C ASN A 178 13.75 -25.93 2.94
N SER A 179 13.65 -24.80 2.26
CA SER A 179 14.23 -23.52 2.68
C SER A 179 13.35 -22.88 3.76
N PRO A 180 13.87 -22.36 4.87
CA PRO A 180 13.06 -21.61 5.85
C PRO A 180 12.31 -20.40 5.26
N LEU A 181 12.73 -19.90 4.10
CA LEU A 181 12.18 -18.70 3.45
C LEU A 181 10.97 -18.96 2.54
N HIS A 182 10.65 -20.23 2.23
CA HIS A 182 9.65 -20.57 1.20
C HIS A 182 8.18 -20.36 1.64
N ASP A 183 7.95 -20.21 2.95
CA ASP A 183 6.62 -20.13 3.54
C ASP A 183 6.20 -18.66 3.72
N GLY A 184 5.60 -18.11 2.68
CA GLY A 184 5.10 -16.74 2.65
C GLY A 184 5.30 -16.09 1.29
N ALA A 185 5.29 -14.76 1.27
CA ALA A 185 5.51 -13.99 0.07
C ALA A 185 6.94 -13.44 -0.03
N VAL A 186 7.43 -13.33 -1.26
CA VAL A 186 8.60 -12.51 -1.60
C VAL A 186 8.10 -11.14 -2.06
N ILE A 187 8.73 -10.06 -1.60
CA ILE A 187 8.43 -8.70 -2.04
C ILE A 187 9.62 -8.18 -2.85
N ILE A 188 9.33 -7.66 -4.04
CA ILE A 188 10.27 -7.05 -4.97
C ILE A 188 9.95 -5.55 -5.07
N LYS A 189 10.98 -4.71 -4.94
CA LYS A 189 10.89 -3.26 -5.11
C LYS A 189 11.91 -2.81 -6.15
N GLY A 190 11.42 -2.29 -7.28
CA GLY A 190 12.27 -2.06 -8.47
C GLY A 190 12.87 -3.39 -8.96
N ASN A 191 14.20 -3.47 -9.06
CA ASN A 191 14.91 -4.69 -9.48
C ASN A 191 15.57 -5.47 -8.33
N ARG A 192 15.02 -5.38 -7.11
CA ARG A 192 15.61 -5.98 -5.90
C ARG A 192 14.58 -6.76 -5.10
N ILE A 193 15.01 -7.91 -4.59
CA ILE A 193 14.24 -8.69 -3.62
C ILE A 193 14.52 -8.10 -2.24
N VAL A 194 13.52 -7.43 -1.65
CA VAL A 194 13.71 -6.70 -0.39
C VAL A 194 13.46 -7.58 0.84
N ALA A 195 12.47 -8.48 0.76
CA ALA A 195 12.14 -9.40 1.83
C ALA A 195 11.52 -10.70 1.30
N ALA A 196 11.62 -11.75 2.09
CA ALA A 196 10.99 -13.05 1.88
C ALA A 196 10.20 -13.45 3.14
N ARG A 197 9.39 -14.51 3.05
CA ARG A 197 8.55 -15.00 4.16
C ARG A 197 7.58 -13.93 4.70
N CYS A 198 7.20 -12.96 3.86
CA CYS A 198 6.30 -11.88 4.26
C CYS A 198 4.89 -12.41 4.46
N VAL A 199 4.24 -11.94 5.53
CA VAL A 199 2.85 -12.25 5.83
C VAL A 199 1.95 -11.24 5.12
N LEU A 200 0.98 -11.75 4.35
CA LEU A 200 0.04 -10.94 3.57
C LEU A 200 -1.39 -11.13 4.07
N PRO A 201 -2.26 -10.12 3.90
CA PRO A 201 -3.69 -10.29 4.12
C PRO A 201 -4.27 -11.25 3.09
N VAL A 202 -5.29 -12.00 3.49
CA VAL A 202 -6.03 -12.90 2.60
C VAL A 202 -7.39 -12.30 2.27
N THR A 203 -7.90 -12.56 1.07
CA THR A 203 -9.25 -12.12 0.71
C THR A 203 -10.32 -12.84 1.54
N GLU A 204 -11.31 -12.07 1.99
CA GLU A 204 -12.48 -12.53 2.75
C GLU A 204 -13.71 -12.77 1.85
N LYS A 205 -13.55 -12.68 0.52
CA LYS A 205 -14.64 -12.98 -0.43
C LYS A 205 -15.22 -14.38 -0.18
N GLU A 206 -16.50 -14.44 0.17
CA GLU A 206 -17.22 -15.69 0.45
C GLU A 206 -17.27 -16.60 -0.79
N ASN A 207 -17.47 -16.02 -1.98
CA ASN A 207 -17.54 -16.73 -3.26
C ASN A 207 -16.17 -16.92 -3.95
N PHE A 208 -15.09 -17.08 -3.18
CA PHE A 208 -13.77 -17.33 -3.75
C PHE A 208 -13.64 -18.80 -4.22
N PRO A 209 -13.18 -19.07 -5.47
CA PRO A 209 -13.18 -20.43 -6.00
C PRO A 209 -12.38 -21.41 -5.15
N ALA A 210 -13.01 -22.54 -4.77
CA ALA A 210 -12.46 -23.49 -3.80
C ALA A 210 -11.15 -24.18 -4.24
N HIS A 211 -10.86 -24.22 -5.55
CA HIS A 211 -9.63 -24.81 -6.08
C HIS A 211 -8.39 -23.93 -5.87
N TYR A 212 -8.56 -22.67 -5.47
CA TYR A 212 -7.45 -21.77 -5.17
C TYR A 212 -7.06 -21.86 -3.70
N GLY A 213 -5.78 -22.20 -3.45
CA GLY A 213 -5.21 -22.28 -2.11
C GLY A 213 -4.86 -20.92 -1.48
N MET A 214 -4.25 -20.97 -0.29
CA MET A 214 -3.95 -19.77 0.53
C MET A 214 -3.05 -18.74 -0.15
N ARG A 215 -2.06 -19.15 -0.96
CA ARG A 215 -1.22 -18.22 -1.72
C ARG A 215 -2.02 -17.37 -2.72
N HIS A 216 -3.04 -17.95 -3.35
CA HIS A 216 -3.93 -17.22 -4.25
C HIS A 216 -4.84 -16.26 -3.48
N ARG A 217 -5.37 -16.68 -2.32
CA ARG A 217 -6.14 -15.80 -1.43
C ARG A 217 -5.31 -14.62 -0.94
N ALA A 218 -4.03 -14.85 -0.62
CA ALA A 218 -3.09 -13.81 -0.24
C ALA A 218 -2.77 -12.86 -1.42
N ALA A 219 -2.56 -13.40 -2.62
CA ALA A 219 -2.37 -12.61 -3.83
C ALA A 219 -3.57 -11.69 -4.12
N VAL A 220 -4.80 -12.17 -3.89
CA VAL A 220 -6.00 -11.33 -4.02
C VAL A 220 -6.07 -10.31 -2.89
N GLY A 221 -5.90 -10.73 -1.63
CA GLY A 221 -6.03 -9.84 -0.48
C GLY A 221 -5.07 -8.64 -0.50
N ILE A 222 -3.82 -8.84 -0.94
CA ILE A 222 -2.86 -7.75 -1.08
C ILE A 222 -3.21 -6.79 -2.22
N THR A 223 -3.73 -7.31 -3.34
CA THR A 223 -4.05 -6.51 -4.54
C THR A 223 -5.44 -5.87 -4.50
N GLU A 224 -6.29 -6.24 -3.54
CA GLU A 224 -7.55 -5.54 -3.24
C GLU A 224 -7.29 -4.19 -2.55
N ASN A 225 -6.21 -4.10 -1.76
CA ASN A 225 -5.91 -2.95 -0.91
C ASN A 225 -4.71 -2.13 -1.41
N THR A 226 -4.04 -2.57 -2.48
CA THR A 226 -2.85 -1.92 -3.03
C THR A 226 -2.82 -2.03 -4.55
N ASP A 227 -2.00 -1.22 -5.21
CA ASP A 227 -1.80 -1.30 -6.66
C ASP A 227 -0.72 -2.32 -7.06
N ALA A 228 -0.23 -3.14 -6.12
CA ALA A 228 0.81 -4.13 -6.35
C ALA A 228 0.38 -5.18 -7.37
N LEU A 229 1.36 -5.84 -8.00
CA LEU A 229 1.14 -7.04 -8.80
C LEU A 229 1.54 -8.26 -7.99
N ALA A 230 0.69 -9.27 -7.94
CA ALA A 230 0.98 -10.52 -7.25
C ALA A 230 1.04 -11.67 -8.25
N ILE A 231 2.15 -12.39 -8.30
CA ILE A 231 2.34 -13.58 -9.12
C ILE A 231 2.29 -14.78 -8.21
N SER A 232 1.47 -15.77 -8.54
CA SER A 232 1.39 -17.03 -7.79
C SER A 232 1.64 -18.22 -8.71
N VAL A 233 2.42 -19.19 -8.23
CA VAL A 233 2.61 -20.50 -8.87
C VAL A 233 1.95 -21.56 -7.98
N SER A 234 1.05 -22.35 -8.55
CA SER A 234 0.33 -23.41 -7.83
C SER A 234 1.26 -24.59 -7.53
N GLU A 235 1.37 -24.99 -6.27
CA GLU A 235 2.09 -26.20 -5.87
C GLU A 235 1.38 -27.50 -6.27
N GLN A 236 0.07 -27.43 -6.56
CA GLN A 236 -0.72 -28.59 -6.95
C GLN A 236 -0.66 -28.83 -8.47
N THR A 237 -0.85 -27.76 -9.23
CA THR A 237 -1.02 -27.83 -10.70
C THR A 237 0.18 -27.29 -11.46
N GLY A 238 1.05 -26.51 -10.83
CA GLY A 238 2.09 -25.74 -11.52
C GLY A 238 1.56 -24.49 -12.23
N ALA A 239 0.25 -24.25 -12.22
CA ALA A 239 -0.34 -23.12 -12.94
C ALA A 239 0.20 -21.77 -12.43
N ILE A 240 0.61 -20.91 -13.36
CA ILE A 240 1.06 -19.55 -13.10
C ILE A 240 -0.13 -18.61 -13.22
N SER A 241 -0.29 -17.73 -12.25
CA SER A 241 -1.35 -16.72 -12.24
C SER A 241 -0.78 -15.35 -11.90
N LEU A 242 -1.34 -14.30 -12.52
CA LEU A 242 -1.08 -12.91 -12.19
C LEU A 242 -2.35 -12.29 -11.60
N THR A 243 -2.22 -11.66 -10.45
CA THR A 243 -3.32 -11.00 -9.74
C THR A 243 -3.02 -9.51 -9.61
N TYR A 244 -4.02 -8.68 -9.88
CA TYR A 244 -3.99 -7.23 -9.68
C TYR A 244 -5.43 -6.71 -9.54
N GLY A 245 -5.64 -5.68 -8.72
CA GLY A 245 -6.98 -5.14 -8.46
C GLY A 245 -7.96 -6.18 -7.87
N GLY A 246 -7.47 -7.21 -7.20
CA GLY A 246 -8.29 -8.29 -6.65
C GLY A 246 -8.81 -9.31 -7.68
N GLU A 247 -8.34 -9.28 -8.92
CA GLU A 247 -8.72 -10.22 -9.98
C GLU A 247 -7.56 -11.14 -10.39
N ILE A 248 -7.84 -12.43 -10.53
CA ILE A 248 -6.84 -13.45 -10.90
C ILE A 248 -6.90 -13.71 -12.41
N ASN A 249 -5.77 -13.52 -13.09
CA ASN A 249 -5.54 -13.97 -14.46
C ASN A 249 -4.73 -15.26 -14.40
N ALA A 250 -5.40 -16.41 -14.51
CA ALA A 250 -4.80 -17.73 -14.32
C ALA A 250 -4.26 -18.36 -15.61
N GLN A 251 -3.50 -19.45 -15.43
CA GLN A 251 -2.99 -20.32 -16.52
C GLN A 251 -2.15 -19.57 -17.56
N LEU A 252 -1.27 -18.70 -17.10
CA LEU A 252 -0.40 -17.91 -17.96
C LEU A 252 0.82 -18.73 -18.42
N SER A 253 1.18 -18.63 -19.70
CA SER A 253 2.49 -19.06 -20.19
C SER A 253 3.58 -18.08 -19.75
N LYS A 254 4.86 -18.46 -19.88
CA LYS A 254 6.00 -17.56 -19.60
C LYS A 254 5.88 -16.27 -20.42
N GLU A 255 5.61 -16.38 -21.71
CA GLU A 255 5.50 -15.26 -22.65
C GLU A 255 4.30 -14.38 -22.29
N LYS A 256 3.17 -15.00 -21.93
CA LYS A 256 1.96 -14.25 -21.56
C LYS A 256 2.14 -13.52 -20.23
N LEU A 257 2.76 -14.16 -19.24
CA LEU A 257 3.11 -13.52 -17.96
C LEU A 257 4.01 -12.31 -18.21
N LYS A 258 5.08 -12.48 -19.01
CA LYS A 258 6.00 -11.38 -19.36
C LYS A 258 5.26 -10.21 -20.00
N PHE A 259 4.45 -10.48 -21.02
CA PHE A 259 3.64 -9.45 -21.68
C PHE A 259 2.72 -8.72 -20.70
N MET A 260 2.05 -9.45 -19.81
CA MET A 260 1.14 -8.87 -18.83
C MET A 260 1.88 -8.02 -17.79
N LEU A 261 3.07 -8.44 -17.34
CA LEU A 261 3.89 -7.68 -16.41
C LEU A 261 4.38 -6.38 -17.06
N GLU A 262 4.95 -6.44 -18.26
CA GLU A 262 5.39 -5.25 -19.00
C GLU A 262 4.24 -4.26 -19.22
N LYS A 263 3.05 -4.75 -19.61
CA LYS A 263 1.87 -3.92 -19.80
C LYS A 263 1.46 -3.20 -18.52
N ASN A 264 1.38 -3.91 -17.40
CA ASN A 264 0.90 -3.35 -16.13
C ASN A 264 1.94 -2.45 -15.43
N LEU A 265 3.23 -2.62 -15.74
CA LEU A 265 4.32 -1.77 -15.26
C LEU A 265 4.47 -0.47 -16.07
N LYS A 266 4.25 -0.51 -17.40
CA LYS A 266 4.32 0.66 -18.29
C LYS A 266 3.12 1.60 -18.21
N LEU A 267 1.99 1.17 -17.63
CA LEU A 267 0.80 2.01 -17.42
C LEU A 267 0.96 3.00 -16.24
N LEU A 268 2.18 3.46 -15.98
CA LEU A 268 2.55 4.40 -14.92
C LEU A 268 3.15 5.66 -15.50
#